data_AF-A0A4Y2E8C5-F1
#
_entry.id   AF-A0A4Y2E8C5-F1
#
_cell.length_a   1.000
_cell.length_b   1.000
_cell.length_c   1.000
_cell.angle_alpha   90.00
_cell.angle_beta   90.00
_cell.angle_gamma   90.00
#
_symmetry.space_group_name_H-M   'P 1'
#
loop_
_entity.id
_entity.type
_entity.pdbx_description
1 polymer ?
#
loop_
_entity_poly.entity_id
_entity_poly.type
_entity_poly.pdbx_seq_one_letter_code
_entity_poly.pdbx_strand_id
1 'polypeptide(L)'
;MKCGRGKKAIASTSVEGVATALQEASSSALGTCSARGTSRTLDRPVSKVRKILRNILQCYPIKITHAKELVPADLPKREAFALEFLARMEVGNARPWNILWIDEVHFHLQGSVNT
;
A
#
# COMPACT_ATOMS: atom_id res chain seq x y z
N MET A 1 -9.88 -16.20 41.02
CA MET A 1 -9.85 -16.65 39.62
C MET A 1 -9.74 -15.45 38.70
N LYS A 2 -8.62 -15.27 38.00
CA LYS A 2 -8.50 -14.22 36.97
C LYS A 2 -9.11 -14.75 35.68
N CYS A 3 -10.29 -14.28 35.31
CA CYS A 3 -10.89 -14.59 34.01
C CYS A 3 -9.95 -14.11 32.89
N GLY A 4 -9.47 -15.04 32.07
CA GLY A 4 -8.73 -14.73 30.86
C GLY A 4 -9.60 -13.88 29.94
N ARG A 5 -9.15 -12.66 29.64
CA ARG A 5 -9.86 -11.73 28.76
C ARG A 5 -9.74 -12.24 27.31
N GLY A 6 -10.63 -13.15 26.92
CA GLY A 6 -10.69 -13.70 25.57
C GLY A 6 -10.81 -12.60 24.51
N LYS A 7 -10.21 -12.81 23.34
CA LYS A 7 -10.38 -11.91 22.19
C LYS A 7 -11.82 -12.02 21.70
N LYS A 8 -12.59 -10.93 21.78
CA LYS A 8 -13.95 -10.87 21.22
C LYS A 8 -13.89 -11.00 19.70
N ALA A 9 -14.76 -11.83 19.13
CA ALA A 9 -14.94 -11.93 17.69
C ALA A 9 -15.36 -10.59 17.09
N ILE A 10 -14.86 -10.28 15.90
CA ILE A 10 -15.24 -9.09 15.15
C ILE A 10 -16.43 -9.47 14.26
N ALA A 11 -17.51 -8.70 14.36
CA ALA A 11 -18.71 -8.92 13.53
C ALA A 11 -18.39 -8.73 12.03
N SER A 12 -18.92 -9.59 11.18
CA SER A 12 -18.74 -9.55 9.71
C SER A 12 -19.17 -8.20 9.12
N THR A 13 -20.29 -7.65 9.58
CA THR A 13 -20.79 -6.32 9.18
C THR A 13 -19.77 -5.20 9.41
N SER A 14 -18.96 -5.31 10.47
CA SER A 14 -17.88 -4.36 10.74
C SER A 14 -16.70 -4.52 9.80
N VAL A 15 -16.44 -5.72 9.29
CA VAL A 15 -15.37 -6.00 8.32
C VAL A 15 -15.78 -5.48 6.95
N GLU A 16 -16.99 -5.82 6.51
CA GLU A 16 -17.57 -5.37 5.25
C GLU A 16 -17.60 -3.84 5.16
N GLY A 17 -18.08 -3.15 6.19
CA GLY A 17 -18.09 -1.69 6.20
C GLY A 17 -16.69 -1.06 6.06
N VAL A 18 -15.66 -1.67 6.66
CA VAL A 18 -14.27 -1.20 6.51
C VAL A 18 -13.75 -1.48 5.11
N ALA A 19 -14.07 -2.63 4.52
CA ALA A 19 -13.67 -2.97 3.16
C ALA A 19 -14.30 -2.02 2.11
N THR A 20 -15.60 -1.72 2.24
CA THR A 20 -16.29 -0.79 1.35
C THR A 20 -15.71 0.63 1.46
N ALA A 21 -15.55 1.14 2.69
CA ALA A 21 -14.97 2.47 2.89
C ALA A 21 -13.52 2.57 2.38
N LEU A 22 -12.75 1.49 2.48
CA LEU A 22 -11.41 1.41 1.90
C LEU A 22 -11.45 1.47 0.37
N GLN A 23 -12.36 0.73 -0.26
CA GLN A 23 -12.52 0.71 -1.72
C GLN A 23 -12.93 2.09 -2.25
N GLU A 24 -13.94 2.71 -1.65
CA GLU A 24 -14.42 4.05 -2.05
C GLU A 24 -13.33 5.12 -1.91
N ALA A 25 -12.60 5.11 -0.78
CA ALA A 25 -11.51 6.06 -0.56
C ALA A 25 -10.34 5.85 -1.55
N SER A 26 -10.06 4.60 -1.92
CA SER A 26 -8.97 4.27 -2.86
C SER A 26 -9.31 4.66 -4.30
N SER A 27 -10.59 4.64 -4.67
CA SER A 27 -11.08 5.11 -5.98
C SER A 27 -11.12 6.64 -6.12
N SER A 28 -10.80 7.39 -5.07
CA SER A 28 -10.78 8.85 -5.12
C SER A 28 -9.54 9.38 -5.86
N ALA A 29 -9.61 10.61 -6.38
CA ALA A 29 -8.52 11.25 -7.13
C ALA A 29 -7.17 11.30 -6.38
N LEU A 30 -7.19 11.26 -5.04
CA LEU A 30 -5.99 11.26 -4.22
C LEU A 30 -5.44 9.86 -3.93
N GLY A 31 -6.19 8.79 -4.25
CA GLY A 31 -5.80 7.39 -4.05
C GLY A 31 -5.40 7.02 -2.62
N THR A 32 -5.67 7.88 -1.64
CA THR A 32 -5.13 7.77 -0.28
C THR A 32 -6.25 7.50 0.70
N CYS A 33 -6.20 6.33 1.34
CA CYS A 33 -7.06 5.97 2.46
C CYS A 33 -6.30 6.13 3.78
N SER A 34 -6.95 6.70 4.80
CA SER A 34 -6.42 6.69 6.16
C SER A 34 -7.35 5.96 7.12
N ALA A 35 -6.77 5.16 8.02
CA ALA A 35 -7.51 4.48 9.08
C ALA A 35 -8.32 5.45 9.97
N ARG A 36 -7.89 6.72 10.05
CA ARG A 36 -8.62 7.79 10.74
C ARG A 36 -9.83 8.27 9.93
N GLY A 37 -9.69 8.43 8.61
CA GLY A 37 -10.81 8.78 7.72
C GLY A 37 -11.92 7.73 7.79
N THR A 38 -11.58 6.47 7.57
CA THR A 38 -12.52 5.33 7.67
C THR A 38 -13.15 5.20 9.06
N SER A 39 -12.41 5.55 10.13
CA SER A 39 -12.93 5.57 11.50
C SER A 39 -13.99 6.63 11.70
N ARG A 40 -13.82 7.82 11.12
CA ARG A 40 -14.82 8.91 11.17
C ARG A 40 -16.06 8.55 10.36
N THR A 41 -15.89 8.00 9.15
CA THR A 41 -17.02 7.62 8.28
C THR A 41 -17.90 6.55 8.91
N LEU A 42 -17.30 5.57 9.58
CA LEU A 42 -18.02 4.43 10.16
C LEU A 42 -18.40 4.62 11.64
N ASP A 43 -18.05 5.77 12.23
CA ASP A 43 -18.13 6.03 13.68
C ASP A 43 -17.57 4.86 14.53
N ARG A 44 -16.38 4.37 14.14
CA ARG A 44 -15.70 3.25 14.82
C ARG A 44 -14.38 3.72 15.41
N PRO A 45 -13.94 3.15 16.55
CA PRO A 45 -12.61 3.43 17.08
C PRO A 45 -11.51 3.07 16.06
N VAL A 46 -10.54 3.97 15.89
CA VAL A 46 -9.38 3.78 14.99
C VAL A 46 -8.65 2.46 15.27
N SER A 47 -8.59 2.04 16.54
CA SER A 47 -7.96 0.78 16.95
C SER A 47 -8.66 -0.45 16.35
N LYS A 48 -9.99 -0.40 16.20
CA LYS A 48 -10.77 -1.48 15.60
C LYS A 48 -10.58 -1.53 14.09
N VAL A 49 -10.60 -0.36 13.44
CA VAL A 49 -10.33 -0.26 12.01
C VAL A 49 -8.92 -0.76 11.66
N ARG A 50 -7.89 -0.38 12.42
CA ARG A 50 -6.52 -0.91 12.24
C ARG A 50 -6.42 -2.41 12.43
N LYS A 51 -7.15 -2.98 13.40
CA LYS A 51 -7.21 -4.43 13.61
C LYS A 51 -7.85 -5.14 12.42
N ILE A 52 -8.93 -4.60 11.87
CA ILE A 52 -9.60 -5.18 10.69
C ILE A 52 -8.69 -5.10 9.48
N LEU A 53 -8.11 -3.92 9.20
CA LEU A 53 -7.19 -3.71 8.08
C LEU A 53 -6.01 -4.70 8.14
N ARG A 54 -5.29 -4.80 9.27
CA ARG A 54 -4.09 -5.66 9.36
C ARG A 54 -4.40 -7.14 9.55
N ASN A 55 -5.31 -7.49 10.46
CA ASN A 55 -5.46 -8.87 10.91
C ASN A 55 -6.51 -9.66 10.14
N ILE A 56 -7.44 -8.99 9.44
CA ILE A 56 -8.50 -9.64 8.67
C ILE A 56 -8.29 -9.40 7.18
N LEU A 57 -8.20 -8.13 6.76
CA LEU A 57 -8.06 -7.78 5.35
C LEU A 57 -6.61 -7.86 4.84
N GLN A 58 -5.63 -8.02 5.73
CA GLN A 58 -4.20 -8.08 5.41
C GLN A 58 -3.70 -6.83 4.64
N CYS A 59 -4.37 -5.69 4.82
CA CYS A 59 -3.97 -4.40 4.29
C CYS A 59 -3.00 -3.71 5.25
N TYR A 60 -1.72 -3.66 4.86
CA TYR A 60 -0.68 -2.99 5.63
C TYR A 60 -0.48 -1.56 5.11
N PRO A 61 -0.42 -0.55 6.00
CA PRO A 61 -0.19 0.81 5.58
C PRO A 61 1.24 0.96 5.06
N ILE A 62 1.37 1.30 3.78
CA ILE A 62 2.62 1.73 3.16
C ILE A 62 2.62 3.25 3.11
N LYS A 63 3.71 3.87 3.54
CA LYS A 63 3.91 5.31 3.38
C LYS A 63 4.60 5.54 2.05
N ILE A 64 3.82 5.89 1.03
CA ILE A 64 4.40 6.38 -0.22
C ILE A 64 4.63 7.88 -0.03
N THR A 65 5.90 8.26 0.00
CA THR A 65 6.30 9.68 0.00
C THR A 65 6.82 10.00 -1.39
N HIS A 66 6.18 10.93 -2.09
CA HIS A 66 6.72 11.42 -3.35
C HIS A 66 8.01 12.20 -3.07
N ALA A 67 9.15 11.62 -3.42
CA ALA A 67 10.46 12.25 -3.22
C ALA A 67 10.64 13.53 -4.07
N LYS A 68 9.88 13.67 -5.17
CA LYS A 68 9.95 14.82 -6.07
C LYS A 68 8.60 15.11 -6.70
N GLU A 69 8.22 16.40 -6.72
CA GLU A 69 7.08 16.88 -7.48
C GLU A 69 7.36 16.78 -8.99
N LEU A 70 6.33 16.38 -9.74
CA LEU A 70 6.42 16.16 -11.17
C LEU A 70 6.31 17.48 -11.93
N VAL A 71 7.27 17.76 -12.81
CA VAL A 71 7.16 18.87 -13.77
C VAL A 71 6.46 18.34 -15.03
N PRO A 72 5.64 19.14 -15.74
CA PRO A 72 4.97 18.68 -16.96
C PRO A 72 5.90 18.06 -18.02
N ALA A 73 7.15 18.53 -18.10
CA ALA A 73 8.17 17.97 -18.99
C ALA A 73 8.66 16.56 -18.62
N ASP A 74 8.41 16.10 -17.39
CA ASP A 74 8.76 14.76 -16.92
C ASP A 74 7.72 13.71 -17.36
N LEU A 75 6.46 14.12 -17.60
CA LEU A 75 5.38 13.24 -18.02
C LEU A 75 5.71 12.44 -19.30
N PRO A 76 6.10 13.06 -20.43
CA PRO A 76 6.39 12.30 -21.65
C PRO A 76 7.59 11.36 -21.49
N LYS A 77 8.58 11.72 -20.64
CA LYS A 77 9.75 10.87 -20.37
C LYS A 77 9.36 9.62 -19.58
N ARG A 78 8.47 9.78 -18.59
CA ARG A 78 7.96 8.66 -17.79
C ARG A 78 7.04 7.76 -18.60
N GLU A 79 6.20 8.35 -19.43
CA GLU A 79 5.31 7.61 -20.33
C GLU A 79 6.11 6.79 -21.34
N ALA A 80 7.11 7.38 -21.99
CA ALA A 80 8.00 6.66 -22.90
C ALA A 80 8.72 5.49 -22.19
N PHE A 81 9.25 5.71 -20.98
CA PHE A 81 9.86 4.65 -20.18
C PHE A 81 8.86 3.52 -19.86
N ALA A 82 7.63 3.87 -19.44
CA ALA A 82 6.61 2.89 -19.10
C ALA A 82 6.20 2.04 -20.32
N LEU A 83 6.02 2.68 -21.48
CA LEU A 83 5.68 2.00 -22.74
C LEU A 83 6.80 1.08 -23.22
N GLU A 84 8.05 1.55 -23.18
CA GLU A 84 9.21 0.73 -23.54
C GLU A 84 9.35 -0.47 -22.61
N PHE A 85 9.13 -0.27 -21.31
CA PHE A 85 9.20 -1.35 -20.33
C PHE A 85 8.06 -2.36 -20.49
N LEU A 86 6.84 -1.88 -20.78
CA LEU A 86 5.68 -2.73 -21.05
C LEU A 86 5.92 -3.62 -22.27
N ALA A 87 6.43 -3.05 -23.37
CA ALA A 87 6.79 -3.82 -24.56
C ALA A 87 7.87 -4.89 -24.24
N ARG A 88 8.82 -4.58 -23.37
CA ARG A 88 9.84 -5.55 -22.91
C ARG A 88 9.26 -6.66 -22.03
N MET A 89 8.20 -6.39 -21.27
CA MET A 89 7.50 -7.43 -20.51
C MET A 89 6.81 -8.46 -21.41
N GLU A 90 6.30 -8.04 -22.56
CA GLU A 90 5.65 -8.95 -23.54
C GLU A 90 6.66 -9.88 -24.21
N VAL A 91 7.90 -9.42 -24.43
CA VAL A 91 8.96 -10.20 -25.10
C VAL A 91 9.64 -11.20 -24.16
N GLY A 92 9.63 -10.98 -22.84
CA GLY A 92 10.20 -11.93 -21.88
C GLY A 92 10.01 -11.56 -20.41
N ASN A 93 9.47 -12.50 -19.62
CA ASN A 93 9.14 -12.28 -18.21
C ASN A 93 10.33 -12.42 -17.23
N ALA A 94 11.54 -12.81 -17.64
CA ALA A 94 12.60 -13.04 -16.66
C ALA A 94 13.24 -11.72 -16.17
N ARG A 95 13.43 -10.76 -17.07
CA ARG A 95 14.24 -9.55 -16.83
C ARG A 95 13.50 -8.44 -16.07
N PRO A 96 12.23 -8.11 -16.38
CA PRO A 96 11.47 -7.09 -15.65
C PRO A 96 11.31 -7.42 -14.15
N TRP A 97 11.08 -8.69 -13.83
CA TRP A 97 10.85 -9.16 -12.47
C TRP A 97 12.10 -9.11 -11.59
N ASN A 98 13.29 -9.24 -12.20
CA ASN A 98 14.57 -9.12 -11.49
C ASN A 98 14.97 -7.65 -11.18
N ILE A 99 14.37 -6.67 -11.85
CA ILE A 99 14.74 -5.23 -11.74
C ILE A 99 13.70 -4.44 -10.92
N LEU A 100 12.42 -4.76 -11.05
CA LEU A 100 11.33 -3.88 -10.64
C LEU A 100 11.04 -3.84 -9.13
N TRP A 101 11.66 -4.71 -8.32
CA TRP A 101 11.18 -4.98 -6.95
C TRP A 101 12.20 -4.84 -5.81
N ILE A 102 13.33 -4.13 -6.01
CA ILE A 102 14.23 -3.81 -4.88
C ILE A 102 14.21 -2.31 -4.63
N ASP A 103 13.29 -1.89 -3.78
CA ASP A 103 13.40 -0.63 -3.05
C ASP A 103 14.09 -0.90 -1.70
N GLU A 104 15.00 -0.01 -1.35
CA GLU A 104 15.78 0.12 -0.11
C GLU A 104 16.95 -0.85 0.15
N VAL A 105 17.93 -0.91 -0.77
CA VAL A 105 19.34 -1.20 -0.39
C VAL A 105 20.32 -0.44 -1.30
N HIS A 106 21.21 0.36 -0.69
CA HIS A 106 22.39 0.88 -1.37
C HIS A 106 23.42 -0.26 -1.48
N PHE A 107 23.85 -0.58 -2.70
CA PHE A 107 24.94 -1.51 -2.94
C PHE A 107 26.23 -0.71 -3.23
N HIS A 108 27.22 -0.80 -2.35
CA HIS A 108 28.58 -0.40 -2.69
C HIS A 108 29.26 -1.55 -3.45
N LEU A 109 30.04 -1.22 -4.50
CA LEU A 109 30.73 -2.20 -5.35
C LEU A 109 31.71 -3.13 -4.60
N GLN A 110 31.96 -2.86 -3.32
CA GLN A 110 32.81 -3.64 -2.43
C GLN A 110 32.02 -4.66 -1.58
N GLY A 111 30.69 -4.74 -1.75
CA GLY A 111 29.84 -5.76 -1.11
C GLY A 111 29.30 -5.39 0.27
N SER A 112 29.41 -4.14 0.73
CA SER A 112 28.75 -3.70 1.96
C SER A 112 27.41 -3.01 1.69
N VAL A 113 26.46 -3.25 2.60
CA VAL A 113 25.09 -2.72 2.61
C VAL A 113 24.86 -2.00 3.94
N ASN A 114 24.42 -0.73 3.88
CA ASN A 114 24.02 0.13 5.02
C ASN A 114 25.08 0.33 6.13
N THR A 115 26.12 1.09 5.82
CA THR A 115 26.89 1.89 6.80
C THR A 115 26.80 3.35 6.44
#